data_AF-A0A2G6JTF2-F1
#
_entry.id   AF-A0A2G6JTF2-F1
#
_cell.length_a   1.000
_cell.length_b   1.000
_cell.length_c   1.000
_cell.angle_alpha   90.00
_cell.angle_beta   90.00
_cell.angle_gamma   90.00
#
_symmetry.space_group_name_H-M   'P 1'
#
loop_
_entity.id
_entity.type
_entity.pdbx_description
1 polymer ?
#
loop_
_entity_poly.entity_id
_entity_poly.type
_entity_poly.pdbx_seq_one_letter_code
_entity_poly.pdbx_strand_id
1 'polypeptide(L)'
;MYYSNGNYEAFAQPRKPARAETASAWIVGTGLAGLSAAVFLIRDAQVPGERIHLLEELPLAGGSLDGVKRPNVGFITRGGREMENHFECLWDMYRSIPSLEIDGASYLDEYYWLDKDDPNSSNCRLIHRQGERVPSDGDFTLSASAQKEIVKLIAIAEEEIEGRTIESFFSKDFFESNFWAYWATMFAFETWHSLAEMRRYLLRFIHHIDGLPDFTALKFNRYNQYDSMVKPVLAYLEDHGVDI
;
A
#
# COMPACT_ATOMS: atom_id res chain seq x y z
N MET A 1 22.68 3.63 -3.85
CA MET A 1 21.44 4.18 -4.42
C MET A 1 21.38 5.68 -4.14
N TYR A 2 20.63 6.43 -4.93
CA TYR A 2 20.27 7.83 -4.66
C TYR A 2 18.75 7.97 -4.86
N TYR A 3 18.14 8.98 -4.25
CA TYR A 3 16.72 9.28 -4.45
C TYR A 3 16.53 10.32 -5.55
N SER A 4 15.46 10.16 -6.31
CA SER A 4 15.03 11.10 -7.34
C SER A 4 13.52 11.19 -7.40
N ASN A 5 13.02 12.17 -8.15
CA ASN A 5 11.61 12.31 -8.51
C ASN A 5 11.48 12.92 -9.91
N GLY A 6 10.27 12.90 -10.46
CA GLY A 6 9.95 13.47 -11.75
C GLY A 6 10.27 12.57 -12.95
N ASN A 7 9.79 13.01 -14.11
CA ASN A 7 9.73 12.18 -15.32
C ASN A 7 11.10 11.77 -15.87
N TYR A 8 12.15 12.55 -15.64
CA TYR A 8 13.48 12.26 -16.19
C TYR A 8 13.99 10.90 -15.71
N GLU A 9 13.94 10.66 -14.40
CA GLU A 9 14.40 9.41 -13.81
C GLU A 9 13.33 8.31 -13.93
N ALA A 10 12.05 8.66 -13.87
CA ALA A 10 10.95 7.69 -13.99
C ALA A 10 10.88 7.01 -15.37
N PHE A 11 11.27 7.70 -16.45
CA PHE A 11 11.24 7.14 -17.81
C PHE A 11 12.61 6.68 -18.32
N ALA A 12 13.70 6.99 -17.61
CA ALA A 12 15.01 6.46 -17.94
C ALA A 12 15.07 4.94 -17.71
N GLN A 13 15.75 4.24 -18.60
CA GLN A 13 16.05 2.81 -18.42
C GLN A 13 17.47 2.63 -17.91
N PRO A 14 17.69 1.82 -16.86
CA PRO A 14 19.03 1.59 -16.36
C PRO A 14 19.85 0.77 -17.35
N ARG A 15 21.16 1.04 -17.40
CA ARG A 15 22.11 0.18 -18.13
C ARG A 15 22.25 -1.15 -17.39
N LYS A 16 22.46 -2.23 -18.15
CA LYS A 16 22.72 -3.57 -17.60
C LYS A 16 23.88 -3.53 -16.59
N PRO A 17 23.67 -3.93 -15.33
CA PRO A 17 24.74 -4.03 -14.35
C PRO A 17 25.80 -5.06 -14.76
N ALA A 18 27.06 -4.81 -14.43
CA ALA A 18 28.19 -5.67 -14.83
C ALA A 18 28.06 -7.14 -14.37
N ARG A 19 27.35 -7.40 -13.26
CA ARG A 19 27.19 -8.74 -12.67
C ARG A 19 25.93 -9.48 -13.13
N ALA A 20 25.09 -8.87 -13.98
CA ALA A 20 23.77 -9.42 -14.32
C ALA A 20 23.81 -10.89 -14.78
N GLU A 21 24.75 -11.26 -15.66
CA GLU A 21 24.87 -12.62 -16.21
C GLU A 21 25.38 -13.68 -15.21
N THR A 22 25.99 -13.24 -14.12
CA THR A 22 26.67 -14.14 -13.16
C THR A 22 26.03 -14.13 -11.77
N ALA A 23 25.18 -13.14 -11.49
CA ALA A 23 24.44 -13.06 -10.25
C ALA A 23 23.35 -14.14 -10.19
N SER A 24 23.07 -14.62 -8.98
CA SER A 24 21.90 -15.44 -8.68
C SER A 24 21.22 -14.85 -7.45
N ALA A 25 19.91 -15.00 -7.37
CA ALA A 25 19.10 -14.47 -6.27
C ALA A 25 18.30 -15.60 -5.61
N TRP A 26 18.29 -15.61 -4.29
CA TRP A 26 17.48 -16.51 -3.46
C TRP A 26 16.64 -15.63 -2.55
N ILE A 27 15.33 -15.65 -2.75
CA ILE A 27 14.38 -14.76 -2.09
C ILE A 27 13.50 -15.59 -1.17
N VAL A 28 13.62 -15.37 0.14
CA VAL A 28 12.81 -16.06 1.13
C VAL A 28 11.45 -15.38 1.25
N GLY A 29 10.40 -16.13 0.90
CA GLY A 29 9.01 -15.70 0.89
C GLY A 29 8.55 -15.13 -0.46
N THR A 30 7.35 -15.53 -0.87
CA THR A 30 6.67 -15.07 -2.09
C THR A 30 5.56 -14.06 -1.80
N GLY A 31 5.70 -13.29 -0.71
CA GLY A 31 4.89 -12.09 -0.50
C GLY A 31 5.24 -10.97 -1.50
N LEU A 32 4.47 -9.89 -1.49
CA LEU A 32 4.67 -8.75 -2.41
C LEU A 32 6.14 -8.29 -2.49
N ALA A 33 6.84 -8.19 -1.34
CA ALA A 33 8.23 -7.78 -1.32
C ALA A 33 9.17 -8.71 -2.12
N GLY A 34 9.01 -10.03 -1.96
CA GLY A 34 9.82 -11.01 -2.67
C GLY A 34 9.51 -11.05 -4.16
N LEU A 35 8.23 -11.01 -4.51
CA LEU A 35 7.77 -10.94 -5.90
C LEU A 35 8.26 -9.65 -6.59
N SER A 36 8.14 -8.49 -5.92
CA SER A 36 8.63 -7.22 -6.44
C SER A 36 10.15 -7.22 -6.64
N ALA A 37 10.91 -7.79 -5.70
CA ALA A 37 12.36 -7.91 -5.87
C ALA A 37 12.73 -8.74 -7.11
N ALA A 38 12.03 -9.84 -7.37
CA ALA A 38 12.22 -10.65 -8.58
C ALA A 38 11.89 -9.86 -9.86
N VAL A 39 10.80 -9.09 -9.87
CA VAL A 39 10.45 -8.22 -11.01
C VAL A 39 11.56 -7.23 -11.31
N PHE A 40 12.08 -6.51 -10.32
CA PHE A 40 13.16 -5.54 -10.53
C PHE A 40 14.50 -6.21 -10.89
N LEU A 41 14.77 -7.42 -10.42
CA LEU A 41 15.95 -8.18 -10.82
C LEU A 41 15.91 -8.54 -12.32
N ILE A 42 14.74 -8.90 -12.82
CA ILE A 42 14.52 -9.16 -14.26
C ILE A 42 14.57 -7.86 -15.04
N ARG A 43 13.72 -6.89 -14.69
CA ARG A 43 13.47 -5.69 -15.50
C ARG A 43 14.66 -4.74 -15.51
N ASP A 44 15.20 -4.43 -14.33
CA ASP A 44 16.18 -3.34 -14.18
C ASP A 44 17.60 -3.89 -14.06
N ALA A 45 17.78 -4.97 -13.29
CA ALA A 45 19.09 -5.61 -13.16
C ALA A 45 19.40 -6.59 -14.30
N GLN A 46 18.41 -6.94 -15.14
CA GLN A 46 18.58 -7.81 -16.32
C GLN A 46 19.25 -9.14 -15.97
N VAL A 47 18.95 -9.67 -14.78
CA VAL A 47 19.38 -11.00 -14.33
C VAL A 47 18.50 -12.04 -15.03
N PRO A 48 19.06 -13.09 -15.65
CA PRO A 48 18.28 -14.16 -16.25
C PRO A 48 17.36 -14.83 -15.22
N GLY A 49 16.09 -15.03 -15.55
CA GLY A 49 15.08 -15.52 -14.59
C GLY A 49 15.40 -16.90 -14.02
N GLU A 50 16.02 -17.78 -14.81
CA GLU A 50 16.52 -19.11 -14.40
C GLU A 50 17.55 -19.08 -13.23
N ARG A 51 18.05 -17.89 -12.87
CA ARG A 51 18.98 -17.65 -11.76
C ARG A 51 18.32 -16.99 -10.55
N ILE A 52 17.01 -16.80 -10.59
CA ILE A 52 16.20 -16.20 -9.53
C ILE A 52 15.30 -17.31 -8.96
N HIS A 53 15.45 -17.57 -7.67
CA HIS A 53 14.73 -18.62 -6.95
C HIS A 53 13.96 -17.99 -5.79
N LEU A 54 12.64 -18.17 -5.78
CA LEU A 54 11.79 -17.77 -4.67
C LEU A 54 11.50 -19.01 -3.81
N LEU A 55 11.55 -18.84 -2.50
CA LEU A 55 11.38 -19.92 -1.54
C LEU A 55 10.14 -19.65 -0.71
N GLU A 56 9.05 -20.37 -0.96
CA GLU A 56 7.79 -20.25 -0.22
C GLU A 56 7.55 -21.44 0.70
N GLU A 57 7.09 -21.16 1.93
CA GLU A 57 6.69 -22.19 2.88
C GLU A 57 5.26 -22.68 2.60
N LEU A 58 4.38 -21.76 2.19
CA LEU A 58 2.98 -22.04 1.92
C LEU A 58 2.78 -22.70 0.54
N PRO A 59 1.65 -23.42 0.34
CA PRO A 59 1.32 -23.96 -0.98
C PRO A 59 0.96 -22.91 -2.05
N LEU A 60 0.88 -21.63 -1.69
CA LEU A 60 0.40 -20.55 -2.54
C LEU A 60 1.20 -19.28 -2.29
N ALA A 61 1.66 -18.66 -3.38
CA ALA A 61 2.32 -17.37 -3.32
C ALA A 61 1.38 -16.21 -3.00
N GLY A 62 1.95 -15.04 -2.71
CA GLY A 62 1.23 -13.79 -2.45
C GLY A 62 1.31 -13.30 -1.01
N GLY A 63 1.69 -14.15 -0.05
CA GLY A 63 1.79 -13.78 1.36
C GLY A 63 0.50 -13.10 1.81
N SER A 64 0.58 -11.94 2.46
CA SER A 64 -0.57 -11.16 2.98
C SER A 64 -1.52 -10.55 1.93
N LEU A 65 -1.39 -10.88 0.65
CA LEU A 65 -2.25 -10.47 -0.46
C LEU A 65 -3.12 -11.64 -0.98
N ASP A 66 -3.64 -12.47 -0.09
CA ASP A 66 -4.48 -13.61 -0.45
C ASP A 66 -5.93 -13.23 -0.75
N GLY A 67 -6.58 -14.11 -1.50
CA GLY A 67 -8.02 -14.17 -1.69
C GLY A 67 -8.36 -15.59 -2.12
N VAL A 68 -8.93 -16.40 -1.24
CA VAL A 68 -9.08 -17.84 -1.48
C VAL A 68 -10.41 -18.38 -0.98
N LYS A 69 -11.01 -19.27 -1.76
CA LYS A 69 -12.13 -20.10 -1.31
C LYS A 69 -11.59 -21.29 -0.52
N ARG A 70 -11.66 -21.20 0.80
CA ARG A 70 -11.22 -22.27 1.71
C ARG A 70 -12.30 -23.35 1.83
N PRO A 71 -11.96 -24.63 1.59
CA PRO A 71 -12.90 -25.74 1.78
C PRO A 71 -13.50 -25.71 3.18
N ASN A 72 -14.80 -25.97 3.29
CA ASN A 72 -15.58 -26.01 4.55
C ASN A 72 -15.63 -24.70 5.35
N VAL A 73 -15.08 -23.60 4.84
CA VAL A 73 -15.16 -22.27 5.49
C VAL A 73 -15.91 -21.28 4.61
N GLY A 74 -15.46 -21.10 3.37
CA GLY A 74 -16.00 -20.09 2.46
C GLY A 74 -14.91 -19.25 1.80
N PHE A 75 -15.30 -18.11 1.23
CA PHE A 75 -14.36 -17.14 0.67
C PHE A 75 -13.69 -16.35 1.80
N ILE A 76 -12.36 -16.24 1.77
CA ILE A 76 -11.56 -15.54 2.78
C ILE A 76 -10.62 -14.56 2.07
N THR A 77 -10.58 -13.35 2.59
CA THR A 77 -9.56 -12.33 2.33
C THR A 77 -9.03 -11.86 3.67
N ARG A 78 -7.74 -12.02 3.97
CA ARG A 78 -7.17 -11.57 5.27
C ARG A 78 -7.25 -10.06 5.46
N GLY A 79 -7.31 -9.29 4.39
CA GLY A 79 -7.56 -7.85 4.43
C GLY A 79 -7.69 -7.25 3.04
N GLY A 80 -8.36 -6.11 2.95
CA GLY A 80 -8.31 -5.26 1.76
C GLY A 80 -7.01 -4.45 1.74
N ARG A 81 -6.67 -3.93 0.56
CA ARG A 81 -5.59 -2.96 0.38
C ARG A 81 -6.16 -1.69 -0.23
N GLU A 82 -6.10 -0.65 0.57
CA GLU A 82 -6.35 0.73 0.18
C GLU A 82 -5.06 1.26 -0.44
N MET A 83 -5.13 1.74 -1.68
CA MET A 83 -3.96 2.28 -2.38
C MET A 83 -4.20 3.74 -2.75
N GLU A 84 -3.15 4.47 -3.09
CA GLU A 84 -3.24 5.86 -3.50
C GLU A 84 -2.26 6.19 -4.63
N ASN A 85 -2.44 7.34 -5.27
CA ASN A 85 -1.70 7.73 -6.47
C ASN A 85 -0.19 7.92 -6.24
N HIS A 86 0.27 8.18 -5.02
CA HIS A 86 1.68 8.35 -4.68
C HIS A 86 2.36 7.09 -4.11
N PHE A 87 1.87 5.90 -4.41
CA PHE A 87 2.64 4.66 -4.24
C PHE A 87 3.71 4.54 -5.35
N GLU A 88 4.63 5.51 -5.38
CA GLU A 88 5.60 5.76 -6.47
C GLU A 88 6.30 4.49 -6.96
N CYS A 89 6.96 3.75 -6.07
CA CYS A 89 7.70 2.54 -6.43
C CYS A 89 6.80 1.38 -6.87
N LEU A 90 5.58 1.33 -6.33
CA LEU A 90 4.60 0.30 -6.70
C LEU A 90 4.13 0.57 -8.13
N TRP A 91 3.78 1.81 -8.46
CA TRP A 91 3.34 2.18 -9.81
C TRP A 91 4.46 2.07 -10.84
N ASP A 92 5.71 2.34 -10.47
CA ASP A 92 6.87 2.03 -11.33
C ASP A 92 6.93 0.55 -11.68
N MET A 93 6.81 -0.35 -10.69
CA MET A 93 6.82 -1.79 -10.96
C MET A 93 5.64 -2.21 -11.85
N TYR A 94 4.43 -1.82 -11.45
CA TYR A 94 3.19 -2.36 -12.02
C TYR A 94 2.86 -1.81 -13.41
N ARG A 95 3.44 -0.69 -13.86
CA ARG A 95 3.37 -0.30 -15.30
C ARG A 95 4.09 -1.28 -16.23
N SER A 96 4.94 -2.16 -15.69
CA SER A 96 5.69 -3.15 -16.45
C SER A 96 5.08 -4.56 -16.39
N ILE A 97 4.07 -4.76 -15.54
CA ILE A 97 3.38 -6.04 -15.39
C ILE A 97 2.18 -6.05 -16.33
N PRO A 98 2.09 -6.99 -17.30
CA PRO A 98 0.94 -7.10 -18.18
C PRO A 98 -0.36 -7.38 -17.41
N SER A 99 -1.46 -6.77 -17.83
CA SER A 99 -2.80 -7.15 -17.36
C SER A 99 -3.14 -8.57 -17.82
N LEU A 100 -3.86 -9.31 -16.99
CA LEU A 100 -4.42 -10.62 -17.35
C LEU A 100 -5.85 -10.51 -17.93
N GLU A 101 -6.46 -9.32 -17.87
CA GLU A 101 -7.85 -9.07 -18.27
C GLU A 101 -7.95 -8.25 -19.56
N ILE A 102 -6.98 -7.37 -19.82
CA ILE A 102 -6.99 -6.46 -20.97
C ILE A 102 -5.73 -6.66 -21.82
N ASP A 103 -5.91 -7.26 -22.99
CA ASP A 103 -4.83 -7.50 -23.95
C ASP A 103 -4.06 -6.23 -24.30
N GLY A 104 -2.74 -6.28 -24.17
CA GLY A 104 -1.84 -5.18 -24.51
C GLY A 104 -1.76 -4.04 -23.50
N ALA A 105 -2.50 -4.12 -22.39
CA ALA A 105 -2.42 -3.17 -21.28
C ALA A 105 -1.50 -3.67 -20.15
N SER A 106 -0.95 -2.77 -19.36
CA SER A 106 -0.35 -3.11 -18.07
C SER A 106 -1.41 -3.19 -16.97
N TYR A 107 -1.06 -3.81 -15.83
CA TYR A 107 -1.89 -3.73 -14.63
C TYR A 107 -2.15 -2.28 -14.23
N LEU A 108 -1.16 -1.37 -14.37
CA LEU A 108 -1.36 0.04 -14.03
C LEU A 108 -2.45 0.67 -14.93
N ASP A 109 -2.48 0.33 -16.22
CA ASP A 109 -3.49 0.85 -17.14
C ASP A 109 -4.90 0.38 -16.73
N GLU A 110 -5.06 -0.93 -16.49
CA GLU A 110 -6.31 -1.51 -15.99
C GLU A 110 -6.77 -0.81 -14.69
N TYR A 111 -5.87 -0.66 -13.74
CA TYR A 111 -6.12 -0.04 -12.45
C TYR A 111 -6.51 1.44 -12.59
N TYR A 112 -5.78 2.17 -13.44
CA TYR A 112 -6.02 3.59 -13.67
C TYR A 112 -7.36 3.84 -14.36
N TRP A 113 -7.70 3.07 -15.38
CA TRP A 113 -8.99 3.20 -16.06
C TRP A 113 -10.15 2.88 -15.11
N LEU A 114 -10.03 1.83 -14.30
CA LEU A 114 -11.04 1.48 -13.32
C LEU A 114 -11.30 2.61 -12.31
N ASP A 115 -10.25 3.19 -11.72
CA ASP A 115 -10.39 4.31 -10.76
C ASP A 115 -11.03 5.55 -11.40
N LYS A 116 -10.87 5.74 -12.72
CA LYS A 116 -11.50 6.85 -13.46
C LYS A 116 -12.95 6.58 -13.82
N ASP A 117 -13.27 5.34 -14.18
CA ASP A 117 -14.62 4.95 -14.57
C ASP A 117 -15.54 4.78 -13.35
N ASP A 118 -14.99 4.33 -12.22
CA ASP A 118 -15.69 4.14 -10.94
C ASP A 118 -14.87 4.71 -9.75
N PRO A 119 -14.83 6.05 -9.60
CA PRO A 119 -14.03 6.69 -8.56
C PRO A 119 -14.58 6.37 -7.17
N ASN A 120 -13.70 5.91 -6.28
CA ASN A 120 -14.09 5.52 -4.92
C ASN A 120 -14.57 6.72 -4.09
N SER A 121 -15.63 6.50 -3.30
CA SER A 121 -16.08 7.43 -2.26
C SER A 121 -16.94 6.71 -1.23
N SER A 122 -17.08 7.31 -0.06
CA SER A 122 -17.93 6.85 1.03
C SER A 122 -19.11 7.80 1.20
N ASN A 123 -20.32 7.27 1.05
CA ASN A 123 -21.55 8.03 1.31
C ASN A 123 -21.88 8.12 2.82
N CYS A 124 -21.26 7.28 3.65
CA CYS A 124 -21.49 7.22 5.09
C CYS A 124 -20.29 6.52 5.77
N ARG A 125 -19.44 7.29 6.47
CA ARG A 125 -18.18 6.77 7.02
C ARG A 125 -18.29 6.36 8.49
N LEU A 126 -19.13 7.04 9.27
CA LEU A 126 -19.37 6.76 10.68
C LEU A 126 -20.85 6.52 10.97
N ILE A 127 -21.14 5.39 11.64
CA ILE A 127 -22.45 5.05 12.16
C ILE A 127 -22.39 4.82 13.68
N HIS A 128 -23.49 5.09 14.36
CA HIS A 128 -23.71 4.79 15.77
C HIS A 128 -25.14 4.27 15.97
N ARG A 129 -25.48 3.87 17.20
CA ARG A 129 -26.85 3.48 17.57
C ARG A 129 -27.54 2.54 16.57
N GLN A 130 -26.88 1.43 16.23
CA GLN A 130 -27.40 0.38 15.35
C GLN A 130 -27.79 0.85 13.92
N GLY A 131 -27.03 1.78 13.34
CA GLY A 131 -27.11 2.13 11.92
C GLY A 131 -27.45 3.59 11.62
N GLU A 132 -27.54 4.44 12.64
CA GLU A 132 -27.72 5.89 12.47
C GLU A 132 -26.39 6.54 12.07
N ARG A 133 -26.38 7.38 11.03
CA ARG A 133 -25.18 8.14 10.65
C ARG A 133 -24.84 9.14 11.75
N VAL A 134 -23.56 9.24 12.09
CA VAL A 134 -23.08 10.27 13.03
C VAL A 134 -23.34 11.65 12.44
N PRO A 135 -23.97 12.61 13.16
CA PRO A 135 -24.33 13.91 12.59
C PRO A 135 -23.14 14.75 12.09
N SER A 136 -21.96 14.58 12.69
CA SER A 136 -20.72 15.25 12.32
C SER A 136 -19.84 14.41 11.36
N ASP A 137 -20.37 13.34 10.78
CA ASP A 137 -19.65 12.54 9.79
C ASP A 137 -19.28 13.40 8.57
N GLY A 138 -18.00 13.45 8.22
CA GLY A 138 -17.41 14.42 7.29
C GLY A 138 -16.53 15.48 7.97
N ASP A 139 -16.82 15.85 9.22
CA ASP A 139 -16.01 16.81 9.97
C ASP A 139 -14.96 16.09 10.82
N PHE A 140 -13.77 16.69 10.97
CA PHE A 140 -12.72 16.17 11.85
C PHE A 140 -12.94 16.42 13.34
N THR A 141 -13.79 17.39 13.69
CA THR A 141 -14.09 17.80 15.07
C THR A 141 -12.86 18.01 15.96
N LEU A 142 -11.73 18.43 15.38
CA LEU A 142 -10.49 18.72 16.11
C LEU A 142 -10.58 20.08 16.78
N SER A 143 -10.38 20.11 18.10
CA SER A 143 -10.23 21.37 18.85
C SER A 143 -8.93 22.09 18.47
N ALA A 144 -8.84 23.39 18.81
CA ALA A 144 -7.61 24.15 18.59
C ALA A 144 -6.40 23.60 19.37
N SER A 145 -6.63 22.95 20.52
CA SER A 145 -5.58 22.23 21.27
C SER A 145 -5.11 20.99 20.50
N ALA A 146 -6.02 20.13 20.05
CA ALA A 146 -5.69 18.92 19.29
C ALA A 146 -4.98 19.24 17.96
N GLN A 147 -5.41 20.28 17.25
CA GLN A 147 -4.72 20.74 16.04
C GLN A 147 -3.27 21.15 16.32
N LYS A 148 -3.02 21.85 17.44
CA LYS A 148 -1.66 22.22 17.86
C LYS A 148 -0.81 21.00 18.21
N GLU A 149 -1.40 19.95 18.79
CA GLU A 149 -0.69 18.69 19.08
C GLU A 149 -0.23 18.02 17.78
N ILE A 150 -1.09 17.95 16.75
CA ILE A 150 -0.72 17.41 15.43
C ILE A 150 0.41 18.22 14.80
N VAL A 151 0.28 19.55 14.77
CA VAL A 151 1.31 20.45 14.21
C VAL A 151 2.63 20.30 14.98
N LYS A 152 2.57 20.17 16.30
CA LYS A 152 3.75 19.92 17.13
C LYS A 152 4.39 18.58 16.76
N LEU A 153 3.62 17.51 16.59
CA LEU A 153 4.15 16.19 16.26
C LEU A 153 4.91 16.19 14.93
N ILE A 154 4.35 16.80 13.88
CA ILE A 154 5.01 16.85 12.56
C ILE A 154 6.27 17.73 12.55
N ALA A 155 6.37 18.72 13.46
CA ALA A 155 7.51 19.61 13.59
C ALA A 155 8.65 19.05 14.46
N ILE A 156 8.37 18.08 15.33
CA ILE A 156 9.38 17.43 16.17
C ILE A 156 10.28 16.51 15.31
N ALA A 157 11.56 16.43 15.66
CA ALA A 157 12.51 15.49 15.06
C ALA A 157 12.16 14.04 15.46
N GLU A 158 12.31 13.09 14.53
CA GLU A 158 11.85 11.71 14.78
C GLU A 158 12.61 11.05 15.95
N GLU A 159 13.88 11.40 16.11
CA GLU A 159 14.77 10.93 17.17
C GLU A 159 14.30 11.34 18.57
N GLU A 160 13.53 12.43 18.69
CA GLU A 160 13.00 12.91 19.98
C GLU A 160 11.75 12.15 20.45
N ILE A 161 11.14 11.34 19.57
CA ILE A 161 9.90 10.58 19.86
C ILE A 161 10.09 9.07 19.76
N GLU A 162 11.33 8.61 19.65
CA GLU A 162 11.67 7.19 19.61
C GLU A 162 11.14 6.46 20.86
N GLY A 163 10.54 5.29 20.65
CA GLY A 163 10.00 4.45 21.72
C GLY A 163 8.74 5.00 22.42
N ARG A 164 8.22 6.16 22.02
CA ARG A 164 6.99 6.74 22.59
C ARG A 164 5.73 6.16 21.93
N THR A 165 4.65 6.15 22.71
CA THR A 165 3.31 5.73 22.24
C THR A 165 2.45 6.93 21.88
N ILE A 166 1.42 6.71 21.05
CA ILE A 166 0.44 7.74 20.65
C ILE A 166 -0.24 8.37 21.88
N GLU A 167 -0.71 7.56 22.83
CA GLU A 167 -1.32 8.03 24.09
C GLU A 167 -0.38 8.78 25.01
N SER A 168 0.95 8.56 24.91
CA SER A 168 1.92 9.33 25.69
C SER A 168 2.10 10.77 25.20
N PHE A 169 1.49 11.14 24.07
CA PHE A 169 1.67 12.44 23.42
C PHE A 169 0.38 13.22 23.25
N PHE A 170 -0.68 12.57 22.74
CA PHE A 170 -1.95 13.24 22.48
C PHE A 170 -2.81 13.31 23.74
N SER A 171 -3.57 14.40 23.87
CA SER A 171 -4.53 14.55 24.95
C SER A 171 -5.88 13.90 24.61
N LYS A 172 -6.76 13.85 25.62
CA LYS A 172 -8.11 13.31 25.50
C LYS A 172 -8.91 13.98 24.36
N ASP A 173 -8.76 15.29 24.17
CA ASP A 173 -9.46 16.05 23.11
C ASP A 173 -9.17 15.48 21.71
N PHE A 174 -7.94 15.05 21.46
CA PHE A 174 -7.57 14.42 20.19
C PHE A 174 -8.27 13.08 20.01
N PHE A 175 -8.28 12.23 21.05
CA PHE A 175 -8.88 10.90 20.98
C PHE A 175 -10.41 10.92 20.88
N GLU A 176 -11.07 11.97 21.37
CA GLU A 176 -12.51 12.16 21.22
C GLU A 176 -12.92 12.75 19.86
N SER A 177 -11.95 13.10 19.00
CA SER A 177 -12.22 13.68 17.68
C SER A 177 -12.61 12.64 16.63
N ASN A 178 -13.43 13.06 15.66
CA ASN A 178 -13.71 12.27 14.47
C ASN A 178 -12.44 12.01 13.64
N PHE A 179 -11.46 12.92 13.65
CA PHE A 179 -10.15 12.69 13.03
C PHE A 179 -9.51 11.39 13.54
N TRP A 180 -9.44 11.20 14.87
CA TRP A 180 -8.90 9.97 15.44
C TRP A 180 -9.73 8.75 15.04
N ALA A 181 -11.07 8.86 15.02
CA ALA A 181 -11.93 7.76 14.58
C ALA A 181 -11.64 7.34 13.13
N TYR A 182 -11.53 8.29 12.19
CA TYR A 182 -11.17 7.98 10.80
C TYR A 182 -9.76 7.39 10.71
N TRP A 183 -8.79 8.03 11.36
CA TRP A 183 -7.37 7.67 11.30
C TRP A 183 -7.08 6.28 11.87
N ALA A 184 -7.54 6.01 13.09
CA ALA A 184 -7.31 4.77 13.78
C ALA A 184 -7.96 3.58 13.07
N THR A 185 -9.17 3.75 12.53
CA THR A 185 -9.89 2.66 11.88
C THR A 185 -9.42 2.40 10.45
N MET A 186 -8.96 3.43 9.73
CA MET A 186 -8.41 3.28 8.37
C MET A 186 -7.01 2.65 8.41
N PHE A 187 -6.14 3.13 9.30
CA PHE A 187 -4.76 2.68 9.37
C PHE A 187 -4.49 1.63 10.46
N ALA A 188 -5.54 1.16 11.15
CA ALA A 188 -5.46 0.20 12.25
C ALA A 188 -4.48 0.64 13.37
N PHE A 189 -4.48 1.93 13.72
CA PHE A 189 -3.71 2.43 14.86
C PHE A 189 -4.45 2.17 16.17
N GLU A 190 -3.71 1.66 17.16
CA GLU A 190 -4.12 1.60 18.56
C GLU A 190 -3.38 2.68 19.36
N THR A 191 -3.92 3.07 20.51
CA THR A 191 -3.35 4.19 21.30
C THR A 191 -1.95 3.91 21.84
N TRP A 192 -1.61 2.63 22.04
CA TRP A 192 -0.28 2.18 22.47
C TRP A 192 0.71 1.96 21.31
N HIS A 193 0.31 2.17 20.06
CA HIS A 193 1.22 2.06 18.91
C HIS A 193 2.27 3.17 18.89
N SER A 194 3.29 2.97 18.04
CA SER A 194 4.42 3.89 17.84
C SER A 194 3.96 5.29 17.42
N LEU A 195 4.37 6.29 18.21
CA LEU A 195 4.17 7.69 17.88
C LEU A 195 4.98 8.10 16.64
N ALA A 196 6.16 7.51 16.45
CA ALA A 196 7.01 7.76 15.29
C ALA A 196 6.31 7.32 13.99
N GLU A 197 5.63 6.17 14.03
CA GLU A 197 4.90 5.70 12.85
C GLU A 197 3.68 6.58 12.57
N MET A 198 2.94 7.01 13.59
CA MET A 198 1.85 7.98 13.41
C MET A 198 2.35 9.29 12.79
N ARG A 199 3.50 9.82 13.24
CA ARG A 199 4.13 11.01 12.65
C ARG A 199 4.46 10.80 11.17
N ARG A 200 5.03 9.65 10.82
CA ARG A 200 5.33 9.28 9.43
C ARG A 200 4.07 9.26 8.59
N TYR A 201 2.98 8.68 9.07
CA TYR A 201 1.69 8.68 8.34
C TYR A 201 1.13 10.08 8.15
N LEU A 202 1.17 10.93 9.18
CA LEU A 202 0.73 12.34 9.09
C LEU A 202 1.50 13.10 8.00
N LEU A 203 2.83 12.92 7.94
CA LEU A 203 3.66 13.53 6.89
C LEU A 203 3.44 12.87 5.52
N ARG A 204 3.30 11.55 5.48
CA ARG A 204 3.23 10.74 4.26
C ARG A 204 1.92 10.94 3.49
N PHE A 205 0.82 11.19 4.18
CA PHE A 205 -0.51 11.30 3.57
C PHE A 205 -1.13 12.69 3.73
N ILE A 206 -0.32 13.71 4.05
CA ILE A 206 -0.81 15.09 4.22
C ILE A 206 -1.54 15.62 2.99
N HIS A 207 -1.14 15.20 1.78
CA HIS A 207 -1.76 15.57 0.51
C HIS A 207 -3.16 14.97 0.30
N HIS A 208 -3.55 13.99 1.12
CA HIS A 208 -4.85 13.31 1.07
C HIS A 208 -5.74 13.63 2.26
N ILE A 209 -5.39 14.63 3.08
CA ILE A 209 -6.16 14.96 4.29
C ILE A 209 -7.63 15.23 3.97
N ASP A 210 -7.92 15.92 2.87
CA ASP A 210 -9.30 16.26 2.47
C ASP A 210 -10.13 15.03 2.09
N GLY A 211 -9.49 13.95 1.61
CA GLY A 211 -10.15 12.69 1.26
C GLY A 211 -10.25 11.68 2.41
N LEU A 212 -9.79 12.03 3.61
CA LEU A 212 -9.84 11.14 4.78
C LEU A 212 -11.28 10.84 5.26
N PRO A 213 -12.20 11.84 5.35
CA PRO A 213 -13.56 11.58 5.84
C PRO A 213 -14.43 10.81 4.85
N ASP A 214 -14.17 10.92 3.55
CA ASP A 214 -15.03 10.40 2.48
C ASP A 214 -14.35 9.36 1.57
N PHE A 215 -13.11 8.99 1.87
CA PHE A 215 -12.31 8.01 1.11
C PHE A 215 -12.09 8.34 -0.38
N THR A 216 -12.28 9.59 -0.82
CA THR A 216 -12.08 9.97 -2.24
C THR A 216 -10.63 9.88 -2.71
N ALA A 217 -9.68 9.84 -1.78
CA ALA A 217 -8.26 9.61 -2.06
C ALA A 217 -7.92 8.14 -2.35
N LEU A 218 -8.74 7.20 -1.87
CA LEU A 218 -8.46 5.77 -1.98
C LEU A 218 -8.74 5.24 -3.38
N LYS A 219 -7.98 4.22 -3.74
CA LYS A 219 -8.09 3.49 -5.00
C LYS A 219 -8.10 2.00 -4.72
N PHE A 220 -8.83 1.24 -5.53
CA PHE A 220 -9.01 -0.19 -5.34
C PHE A 220 -8.86 -0.99 -6.63
N ASN A 221 -8.49 -2.25 -6.46
CA ASN A 221 -8.45 -3.25 -7.51
C ASN A 221 -9.86 -3.66 -7.96
N ARG A 222 -9.95 -4.22 -9.16
CA ARG A 222 -11.17 -4.87 -9.68
C ARG A 222 -11.60 -6.06 -8.82
N TYR A 223 -10.63 -6.89 -8.42
CA TYR A 223 -10.85 -8.07 -7.58
C TYR A 223 -10.03 -7.96 -6.28
N ASN A 224 -9.96 -9.06 -5.53
CA ASN A 224 -9.04 -9.13 -4.40
C ASN A 224 -7.57 -9.01 -4.88
N GLN A 225 -6.66 -8.75 -3.94
CA GLN A 225 -5.26 -8.50 -4.28
C GLN A 225 -4.55 -9.73 -4.83
N TYR A 226 -4.99 -10.95 -4.51
CA TYR A 226 -4.38 -12.13 -5.10
C TYR A 226 -4.66 -12.19 -6.61
N ASP A 227 -5.94 -12.05 -6.97
CA ASP A 227 -6.37 -12.14 -8.37
C ASP A 227 -5.89 -10.94 -9.19
N SER A 228 -6.00 -9.72 -8.65
CA SER A 228 -5.62 -8.51 -9.39
C SER A 228 -4.13 -8.21 -9.34
N MET A 229 -3.41 -8.49 -8.25
CA MET A 229 -2.00 -8.07 -8.11
C MET A 229 -1.01 -9.23 -8.18
N VAL A 230 -1.26 -10.31 -7.44
CA VAL A 230 -0.29 -11.41 -7.32
C VAL A 230 -0.23 -12.23 -8.60
N LYS A 231 -1.38 -12.64 -9.16
CA LYS A 231 -1.41 -13.46 -10.37
C LYS A 231 -0.71 -12.82 -11.58
N PRO A 232 -0.92 -11.53 -11.91
CA PRO A 232 -0.18 -10.90 -13.01
C PRO A 232 1.33 -10.91 -12.81
N VAL A 233 1.79 -10.70 -11.57
CA VAL A 233 3.23 -10.76 -11.26
C VAL A 233 3.75 -12.19 -11.38
N LEU A 234 3.03 -13.20 -10.89
CA LEU A 234 3.42 -14.60 -11.06
C LEU A 234 3.54 -14.98 -12.54
N ALA A 235 2.51 -14.65 -13.34
CA ALA A 235 2.53 -14.91 -14.78
C ALA A 235 3.72 -14.23 -15.48
N TYR A 236 4.03 -12.97 -15.11
CA TYR A 236 5.21 -12.27 -15.62
C TYR A 236 6.52 -12.99 -15.24
N LEU A 237 6.66 -13.42 -13.98
CA LEU A 237 7.89 -14.08 -13.50
C LEU A 237 8.06 -15.48 -14.14
N GLU A 238 6.97 -16.24 -14.27
CA GLU A 238 6.95 -17.55 -14.93
C GLU A 238 7.35 -17.45 -16.41
N ASP A 239 6.84 -16.46 -17.15
CA ASP A 239 7.21 -16.20 -18.55
C ASP A 239 8.71 -15.87 -18.72
N HIS A 240 9.32 -15.31 -17.68
CA HIS A 240 10.76 -15.02 -17.65
C HIS A 240 11.61 -16.19 -17.10
N GLY A 241 11.01 -17.34 -16.79
CA GLY A 241 11.73 -18.55 -16.37
C GLY A 241 12.20 -18.54 -14.92
N VAL A 242 11.57 -17.75 -14.05
CA VAL A 242 11.85 -17.72 -12.61
C VAL A 242 11.37 -19.02 -11.95
N ASP A 243 12.14 -19.51 -10.97
CA ASP A 243 11.79 -20.64 -10.12
C ASP A 243 11.02 -20.14 -8.88
N ILE A 244 9.76 -20.53 -8.72
CA ILE A 244 8.81 -20.01 -7.71
C ILE A 244 8.28 -21.13 -6.80
#